data_AF-A0A0L8VCR4-F1
#
_entry.id   AF-A0A0L8VCR4-F1
#
_cell.length_a   1.000
_cell.length_b   1.000
_cell.length_c   1.000
_cell.angle_alpha   90.00
_cell.angle_beta   90.00
_cell.angle_gamma   90.00
#
_symmetry.space_group_name_H-M   'P 1'
#
loop_
_entity.id
_entity.type
_entity.pdbx_description
1 polymer ?
#
loop_
_entity_poly.entity_id
_entity_poly.type
_entity_poly.pdbx_seq_one_letter_code
_entity_poly.pdbx_strand_id
1 'polypeptide(L)'
;MGAEDDELQGFSTTTKRVSVEAFWMDLTEITNNEYRQFVYWVRDSIARTLLSETYPEFMLTEDDRGNFYETPRLNWSDPIEWRNPDFRLALEEIYIPEEERVYFSKSIDTRKFIYRYQWIDYKQAAKGKNRYNYETQSYEGTIFNAEGEEVPIENRSSFIFNEQVPIYPDTLCWIRDYTYAYNEPLTKNYFSHVAFDDYPVVGVNWHQAKAFCHWRTELMTSHQSLLAAPSTHAYRLPTEAEWEYAARGGHERTLYSWGSYYTRNIMGCFKANFKPRRGNYVADSESSTTTMKVGSFDPNDYGLYDMAGNVAEWTSTAFNESAYELINDFNPSFEYNALPGDAPVMKRKVIRGGSWKDIAYYIRNSTRSFEYEDTTKSYVGFRCVRTSFKDEFRQ
;
A
#
# COMPACT_ATOMS: atom_id res chain seq x y z
N MET A 1 -34.84 2.71 -29.05
CA MET A 1 -35.28 3.01 -27.66
C MET A 1 -34.54 2.05 -26.75
N GLY A 2 -33.57 2.43 -25.92
CA GLY A 2 -32.99 3.73 -25.63
C GLY A 2 -31.48 3.62 -25.46
N ALA A 3 -30.78 4.65 -25.91
CA ALA A 3 -29.40 4.93 -25.55
C ALA A 3 -29.46 5.94 -24.40
N GLU A 4 -29.46 5.47 -23.16
CA GLU A 4 -29.37 6.24 -21.92
C GLU A 4 -28.75 5.23 -20.93
N ASP A 5 -27.47 5.30 -20.55
CA ASP A 5 -26.93 6.24 -19.55
C ASP A 5 -25.39 6.39 -19.63
N ASP A 6 -24.70 5.79 -20.61
CA ASP A 6 -23.22 5.68 -20.59
C ASP A 6 -22.50 6.94 -21.13
N GLU A 7 -23.23 7.90 -21.72
CA GLU A 7 -22.67 9.14 -22.30
C GLU A 7 -22.83 10.39 -21.42
N LEU A 8 -23.48 10.29 -20.26
CA LEU A 8 -23.83 11.47 -19.43
C LEU A 8 -22.81 11.84 -18.34
N GLN A 9 -21.65 11.17 -18.26
CA GLN A 9 -20.56 11.54 -17.34
C GLN A 9 -19.25 11.88 -18.06
N GLY A 10 -19.35 12.54 -19.21
CA GLY A 10 -18.20 13.17 -19.85
C GLY A 10 -17.71 14.38 -19.05
N PHE A 11 -16.94 14.15 -17.98
CA PHE A 11 -15.99 15.17 -17.54
C PHE A 11 -15.06 15.41 -18.73
N SER A 12 -15.18 16.58 -19.36
CA SER A 12 -14.33 16.99 -20.48
C SER A 12 -12.92 17.25 -19.96
N THR A 13 -12.17 16.19 -19.66
CA THR A 13 -10.77 16.30 -19.30
C THR A 13 -9.95 16.41 -20.58
N THR A 14 -9.23 17.51 -20.74
CA THR A 14 -8.28 17.68 -21.84
C THR A 14 -7.23 16.58 -21.80
N THR A 15 -7.05 15.86 -22.90
CA THR A 15 -5.96 14.87 -23.01
C THR A 15 -4.61 15.60 -23.07
N LYS A 16 -3.68 15.20 -22.19
CA LYS A 16 -2.33 15.76 -22.12
C LYS A 16 -1.32 14.63 -22.29
N ARG A 17 -0.25 14.89 -23.06
CA ARG A 17 0.90 14.00 -23.09
C ARG A 17 1.75 14.23 -21.85
N VAL A 18 2.14 13.15 -21.20
CA VAL A 18 3.02 13.18 -20.04
C VAL A 18 4.23 12.28 -20.30
N SER A 19 5.36 12.64 -19.70
CA SER A 19 6.58 11.85 -19.69
C SER A 19 6.79 11.31 -18.29
N VAL A 20 6.97 10.00 -18.18
CA VAL A 20 7.27 9.32 -16.92
C VAL A 20 8.65 8.69 -17.05
N GLU A 21 9.50 8.87 -16.03
CA GLU A 21 10.81 8.22 -15.98
C GLU A 21 10.70 6.70 -15.83
N ALA A 22 11.80 6.00 -16.07
CA ALA A 22 11.82 4.56 -15.90
C ALA A 22 11.58 4.17 -14.43
N PHE A 23 10.65 3.25 -14.22
CA PHE A 23 10.36 2.67 -12.91
C PHE A 23 10.15 1.17 -13.06
N TRP A 24 10.33 0.48 -11.94
CA TRP A 24 9.96 -0.92 -11.79
C TRP A 24 8.64 -0.99 -11.01
N MET A 25 7.79 -1.97 -11.35
CA MET A 25 6.50 -2.21 -10.73
C MET A 25 6.34 -3.70 -10.44
N ASP A 26 5.68 -4.05 -9.34
CA ASP A 26 5.28 -5.43 -9.07
C ASP A 26 4.40 -5.96 -10.20
N LEU A 27 4.61 -7.23 -10.59
CA LEU A 27 3.83 -7.88 -11.63
C LEU A 27 2.34 -7.98 -11.27
N THR A 28 2.04 -8.13 -9.99
CA THR A 28 0.69 -8.30 -9.42
C THR A 28 0.46 -7.32 -8.27
N GLU A 29 -0.77 -7.27 -7.75
CA GLU A 29 -1.06 -6.69 -6.44
C GLU A 29 -0.34 -7.46 -5.33
N ILE A 30 -0.08 -6.78 -4.20
CA ILE A 30 0.47 -7.43 -3.00
C ILE A 30 -0.52 -8.47 -2.49
N THR A 31 -0.04 -9.68 -2.31
CA THR A 31 -0.84 -10.81 -1.84
C THR A 31 -1.01 -10.81 -0.32
N ASN A 32 -2.01 -11.53 0.18
CA ASN A 32 -2.17 -11.79 1.61
C ASN A 32 -0.91 -12.43 2.20
N ASN A 33 -0.25 -13.34 1.46
CA ASN A 33 0.97 -13.98 1.94
C ASN A 33 2.12 -12.98 2.12
N GLU A 34 2.38 -12.13 1.14
CA GLU A 34 3.41 -11.09 1.24
C GLU A 34 3.11 -10.09 2.36
N TYR A 35 1.86 -9.64 2.48
CA TYR A 35 1.48 -8.72 3.54
C TYR A 35 1.55 -9.38 4.93
N ARG A 36 1.24 -10.67 5.07
CA ARG A 36 1.43 -11.40 6.34
C ARG A 36 2.89 -11.46 6.78
N GLN A 37 3.86 -11.48 5.85
CA GLN A 37 5.28 -11.43 6.23
C GLN A 37 5.59 -10.12 6.96
N PHE A 38 5.02 -9.00 6.50
CA PHE A 38 5.11 -7.72 7.20
C PHE A 38 4.45 -7.78 8.59
N VAL A 39 3.25 -8.35 8.68
CA VAL A 39 2.55 -8.51 9.97
C VAL A 39 3.34 -9.38 10.94
N TYR A 40 3.90 -10.49 10.48
CA TYR A 40 4.70 -11.39 11.30
C TYR A 40 6.04 -10.78 11.68
N TRP A 41 6.66 -9.99 10.81
CA TRP A 41 7.85 -9.22 11.17
C TRP A 41 7.57 -8.28 12.35
N VAL A 42 6.43 -7.55 12.33
CA VAL A 42 6.04 -6.67 13.43
C VAL A 42 5.72 -7.47 14.70
N ARG A 43 4.95 -8.56 14.59
CA ARG A 43 4.67 -9.49 15.70
C ARG A 43 5.96 -9.97 16.35
N ASP A 44 6.91 -10.43 15.54
CA ASP A 44 8.17 -11.01 16.01
C ASP A 44 9.06 -9.93 16.63
N SER A 45 9.04 -8.70 16.10
CA SER A 45 9.77 -7.58 16.72
C SER A 45 9.28 -7.27 18.14
N ILE A 46 7.95 -7.26 18.35
CA ILE A 46 7.33 -7.06 19.67
C ILE A 46 7.67 -8.24 20.59
N ALA A 47 7.52 -9.47 20.11
CA ALA A 47 7.82 -10.66 20.89
C ALA A 47 9.29 -10.71 21.34
N ARG A 48 10.24 -10.38 20.46
CA ARG A 48 11.67 -10.29 20.80
C ARG A 48 11.95 -9.21 21.83
N THR A 49 11.28 -8.07 21.72
CA THR A 49 11.41 -6.99 22.70
C THR A 49 10.96 -7.45 24.09
N LEU A 50 9.79 -8.09 24.19
CA LEU A 50 9.29 -8.63 25.47
C LEU A 50 10.19 -9.74 26.02
N LEU A 51 10.65 -10.66 25.15
CA LEU A 51 11.56 -11.72 25.57
C LEU A 51 12.88 -11.16 26.08
N SER A 52 13.40 -10.09 25.47
CA SER A 52 14.68 -9.49 25.85
C SER A 52 14.75 -8.98 27.29
N GLU A 53 13.59 -8.74 27.92
CA GLU A 53 13.52 -8.34 29.33
C GLU A 53 13.96 -9.47 30.28
N THR A 54 13.71 -10.73 29.89
CA THR A 54 14.08 -11.92 30.66
C THR A 54 15.27 -12.67 30.05
N TYR A 55 15.42 -12.60 28.73
CA TYR A 55 16.31 -13.37 27.88
C TYR A 55 17.19 -12.43 27.04
N PRO A 56 18.34 -11.95 27.57
CA PRO A 56 19.16 -10.93 26.93
C PRO A 56 19.64 -11.29 25.51
N GLU A 57 19.67 -12.58 25.15
CA GLU A 57 20.07 -13.05 23.82
C GLU A 57 19.20 -12.46 22.68
N PHE A 58 17.97 -12.05 22.96
CA PHE A 58 17.10 -11.43 21.97
C PHE A 58 17.47 -9.97 21.66
N MET A 59 18.47 -9.41 22.34
CA MET A 59 18.97 -8.05 22.13
C MET A 59 20.50 -8.03 21.94
N LEU A 60 20.94 -7.53 20.80
CA LEU A 60 22.33 -7.28 20.48
C LEU A 60 22.78 -5.94 21.07
N THR A 61 23.79 -6.00 21.93
CA THR A 61 24.41 -4.82 22.56
C THR A 61 25.75 -4.46 21.92
N GLU A 62 26.38 -5.39 21.20
CA GLU A 62 27.70 -5.24 20.59
C GLU A 62 27.66 -5.66 19.11
N ASP A 63 28.50 -5.03 18.28
CA ASP A 63 28.74 -5.44 16.90
C ASP A 63 29.75 -6.60 16.80
N ASP A 64 29.91 -7.18 15.61
CA ASP A 64 30.87 -8.28 15.35
C ASP A 64 32.35 -7.90 15.62
N ARG A 65 32.63 -6.61 15.87
CA ARG A 65 33.95 -6.04 16.15
C ARG A 65 34.11 -5.66 17.64
N GLY A 66 33.11 -5.93 18.48
CA GLY A 66 33.11 -5.63 19.91
C GLY A 66 32.83 -4.16 20.27
N ASN A 67 32.31 -3.36 19.34
CA ASN A 67 31.84 -2.00 19.63
C ASN A 67 30.40 -2.05 20.13
N PHE A 68 30.13 -1.33 21.22
CA PHE A 68 28.77 -1.20 21.74
C PHE A 68 27.89 -0.36 20.80
N TYR A 69 26.65 -0.81 20.60
CA TYR A 69 25.64 0.02 19.96
C TYR A 69 25.16 1.11 20.92
N GLU A 70 25.00 2.34 20.43
CA GLU A 70 24.38 3.43 21.21
C GLU A 70 22.94 3.08 21.62
N THR A 71 22.23 2.33 20.77
CA THR A 71 20.92 1.75 21.04
C THR A 71 20.94 0.25 20.74
N PRO A 72 20.60 -0.62 21.71
CA PRO A 72 20.55 -2.07 21.47
C PRO A 72 19.64 -2.43 20.30
N ARG A 73 20.00 -3.46 19.53
CA ARG A 73 19.27 -3.91 18.33
C ARG A 73 18.66 -5.27 18.57
N LEU A 74 17.49 -5.54 18.01
CA LEU A 74 16.88 -6.87 18.12
C LEU A 74 17.75 -7.91 17.41
N ASN A 75 18.01 -9.03 18.09
CA ASN A 75 18.65 -10.19 17.49
C ASN A 75 17.61 -10.94 16.67
N TRP A 76 17.80 -11.00 15.34
CA TRP A 76 16.91 -11.72 14.42
C TRP A 76 17.38 -13.13 14.08
N SER A 77 18.59 -13.50 14.50
CA SER A 77 19.22 -14.80 14.21
C SER A 77 18.63 -15.92 15.07
N ASP A 78 18.31 -15.63 16.33
CA ASP A 78 17.77 -16.64 17.24
C ASP A 78 16.26 -16.85 17.01
N PRO A 79 15.79 -18.07 16.75
CA PRO A 79 14.37 -18.31 16.49
C PRO A 79 13.54 -18.20 17.78
N ILE A 80 12.34 -17.65 17.67
CA ILE A 80 11.38 -17.61 18.80
C ILE A 80 10.68 -18.96 18.90
N GLU A 81 10.89 -19.67 20.01
CA GLU A 81 10.20 -20.92 20.31
C GLU A 81 8.80 -20.67 20.89
N TRP A 82 7.82 -20.36 20.04
CA TRP A 82 6.43 -20.05 20.45
C TRP A 82 5.72 -21.11 21.31
N ARG A 83 6.23 -22.35 21.32
CA ARG A 83 5.68 -23.47 22.11
C ARG A 83 6.37 -23.66 23.46
N ASN A 84 7.49 -22.98 23.70
CA ASN A 84 8.22 -23.04 24.96
C ASN A 84 7.35 -22.44 26.10
N PRO A 85 7.11 -23.16 27.21
CA PRO A 85 6.29 -22.67 28.32
C PRO A 85 6.80 -21.36 28.92
N ASP A 86 8.11 -21.18 29.06
CA ASP A 86 8.70 -20.01 29.69
C ASP A 86 8.55 -18.78 28.78
N PHE A 87 8.77 -18.95 27.47
CA PHE A 87 8.53 -17.88 26.50
C PHE A 87 7.04 -17.50 26.44
N ARG A 88 6.13 -18.47 26.58
CA ARG A 88 4.69 -18.18 26.61
C ARG A 88 4.28 -17.34 27.81
N LEU A 89 4.95 -17.48 28.95
CA LEU A 89 4.73 -16.65 30.13
C LEU A 89 5.24 -15.23 29.90
N ALA A 90 6.47 -15.08 29.39
CA ALA A 90 7.04 -13.76 29.04
C ALA A 90 6.23 -13.04 27.95
N LEU A 91 5.61 -13.79 27.03
CA LEU A 91 4.78 -13.27 25.96
C LEU A 91 3.30 -13.10 26.35
N GLU A 92 2.89 -13.29 27.60
CA GLU A 92 1.47 -13.17 27.99
C GLU A 92 0.89 -11.82 27.57
N GLU A 93 1.69 -10.76 27.66
CA GLU A 93 1.29 -9.41 27.27
C GLU A 93 0.93 -9.28 25.80
N ILE A 94 1.42 -10.10 24.87
CA ILE A 94 1.05 -9.96 23.45
C ILE A 94 -0.38 -10.46 23.17
N TYR A 95 -0.95 -11.26 24.07
CA TYR A 95 -2.25 -11.88 23.88
C TYR A 95 -3.41 -11.00 24.36
N ILE A 96 -4.60 -11.29 23.86
CA ILE A 96 -5.83 -10.64 24.32
C ILE A 96 -6.03 -10.97 25.82
N PRO A 97 -6.35 -9.97 26.67
CA PRO A 97 -6.69 -10.17 28.08
C PRO A 97 -7.86 -11.15 28.25
N GLU A 98 -7.90 -11.89 29.36
CA GLU A 98 -8.87 -12.97 29.55
C GLU A 98 -10.34 -12.49 29.46
N GLU A 99 -10.61 -11.28 29.93
CA GLU A 99 -11.90 -10.60 29.93
C GLU A 99 -12.43 -10.25 28.52
N GLU A 100 -11.56 -10.13 27.52
CA GLU A 100 -11.93 -9.82 26.13
C GLU A 100 -11.97 -11.06 25.23
N ARG A 101 -11.54 -12.23 25.73
CA ARG A 101 -11.44 -13.46 24.91
C ARG A 101 -12.81 -13.99 24.51
N VAL A 102 -13.04 -14.08 23.21
CA VAL A 102 -14.23 -14.74 22.65
C VAL A 102 -14.03 -16.25 22.66
N TYR A 103 -14.99 -17.00 23.22
CA TYR A 103 -14.94 -18.47 23.38
C TYR A 103 -13.71 -19.00 24.13
N PHE A 104 -13.15 -18.20 25.05
CA PHE A 104 -11.93 -18.54 25.80
C PHE A 104 -10.70 -18.83 24.93
N SER A 105 -10.72 -18.43 23.65
CA SER A 105 -9.61 -18.65 22.74
C SER A 105 -8.49 -17.66 23.04
N LYS A 106 -7.29 -18.18 23.30
CA LYS A 106 -6.09 -17.35 23.44
C LYS A 106 -5.56 -16.98 22.05
N SER A 107 -5.82 -15.75 21.63
CA SER A 107 -5.32 -15.17 20.39
C SER A 107 -4.45 -13.94 20.66
N ILE A 108 -3.56 -13.64 19.71
CA ILE A 108 -2.68 -12.47 19.80
C ILE A 108 -3.53 -11.20 19.62
N ASP A 109 -3.26 -10.18 20.43
CA ASP A 109 -3.90 -8.88 20.32
C ASP A 109 -3.30 -8.09 19.14
N THR A 110 -4.01 -8.11 18.02
CA THR A 110 -3.59 -7.44 16.79
C THR A 110 -3.55 -5.91 16.92
N ARG A 111 -4.20 -5.32 17.94
CA ARG A 111 -4.14 -3.87 18.24
C ARG A 111 -2.73 -3.42 18.61
N LYS A 112 -1.90 -4.35 19.08
CA LYS A 112 -0.50 -4.09 19.47
C LYS A 112 0.44 -4.05 18.27
N PHE A 113 0.01 -4.49 17.10
CA PHE A 113 0.82 -4.50 15.89
C PHE A 113 0.90 -3.09 15.30
N ILE A 114 1.74 -2.27 15.89
CA ILE A 114 1.99 -0.88 15.48
C ILE A 114 3.37 -0.81 14.86
N TYR A 115 3.43 -0.52 13.57
CA TYR A 115 4.68 -0.26 12.87
C TYR A 115 5.06 1.20 13.00
N ARG A 116 6.32 1.44 13.36
CA ARG A 116 6.89 2.77 13.56
C ARG A 116 7.95 3.01 12.51
N TYR A 117 7.85 4.12 11.77
CA TYR A 117 8.84 4.48 10.77
C TYR A 117 8.98 5.98 10.62
N GLN A 118 10.05 6.40 9.95
CA GLN A 118 10.35 7.80 9.70
C GLN A 118 10.27 8.10 8.20
N TRP A 119 9.84 9.31 7.87
CA TRP A 119 9.90 9.81 6.49
C TRP A 119 10.22 11.29 6.46
N ILE A 120 10.71 11.77 5.32
CA ILE A 120 11.14 13.16 5.14
C ILE A 120 10.15 13.89 4.24
N ASP A 121 9.64 15.04 4.71
CA ASP A 121 8.80 15.91 3.89
C ASP A 121 9.65 16.86 3.04
N TYR A 122 10.04 16.34 1.88
CA TYR A 122 10.81 17.13 0.89
C TYR A 122 10.02 18.32 0.34
N LYS A 123 8.68 18.30 0.34
CA LYS A 123 7.88 19.42 -0.18
C LYS A 123 7.94 20.61 0.76
N GLN A 124 7.85 20.36 2.07
CA GLN A 124 8.05 21.41 3.07
C GLN A 124 9.50 21.89 3.11
N ALA A 125 10.47 20.98 2.97
CA ALA A 125 11.89 21.34 2.92
C ALA A 125 12.26 22.20 1.70
N ALA A 126 11.64 21.93 0.53
CA ALA A 126 11.93 22.64 -0.71
C ALA A 126 11.25 24.02 -0.85
N LYS A 127 10.41 24.44 0.11
CA LYS A 127 9.79 25.78 0.08
C LYS A 127 10.90 26.83 0.11
N GLY A 128 10.90 27.79 -0.84
CA GLY A 128 11.97 28.79 -0.94
C GLY A 128 12.15 29.69 0.30
N LYS A 129 11.14 29.80 1.16
CA LYS A 129 11.22 30.47 2.47
C LYS A 129 12.03 29.68 3.52
N ASN A 130 12.14 28.37 3.34
CA ASN A 130 12.82 27.45 4.26
C ASN A 130 14.26 27.27 3.79
N ARG A 131 15.19 27.97 4.42
CA ARG A 131 16.60 27.99 3.99
C ARG A 131 17.56 28.06 5.16
N TYR A 132 18.75 27.53 4.96
CA TYR A 132 19.83 27.68 5.93
C TYR A 132 20.56 29.01 5.68
N ASN A 133 20.65 29.84 6.71
CA ASN A 133 21.41 31.07 6.68
C ASN A 133 22.83 30.79 7.19
N TYR A 134 23.82 30.92 6.30
CA TYR A 134 25.22 30.64 6.61
C TYR A 134 25.87 31.71 7.51
N GLU A 135 25.34 32.94 7.54
CA GLU A 135 25.85 34.02 8.39
C GLU A 135 25.39 33.85 9.83
N THR A 136 24.11 33.52 10.05
CA THR A 136 23.55 33.29 11.39
C THR A 136 23.67 31.84 11.86
N GLN A 137 24.13 30.93 10.98
CA GLN A 137 24.24 29.50 11.20
C GLN A 137 22.93 28.82 11.64
N SER A 138 21.79 29.37 11.22
CA SER A 138 20.45 28.92 11.63
C SER A 138 19.53 28.72 10.42
N TYR A 139 18.47 27.93 10.60
CA TYR A 139 17.41 27.84 9.60
C TYR A 139 16.43 29.01 9.73
N GLU A 140 15.97 29.52 8.60
CA GLU A 140 14.86 30.46 8.47
C GLU A 140 13.62 29.72 7.98
N GLY A 141 12.44 30.20 8.36
CA GLY A 141 11.16 29.70 7.88
C GLY A 141 10.41 28.82 8.88
N THR A 142 9.36 28.18 8.37
CA THR A 142 8.37 27.45 9.18
C THR A 142 7.90 26.20 8.45
N ILE A 143 7.48 25.21 9.24
CA ILE A 143 6.89 23.96 8.79
C ILE A 143 5.60 23.67 9.55
N PHE A 144 4.73 22.85 8.98
CA PHE A 144 3.62 22.23 9.71
C PHE A 144 4.10 20.91 10.32
N ASN A 145 3.98 20.76 11.64
CA ASN A 145 4.27 19.51 12.35
C ASN A 145 3.15 18.47 12.13
N ALA A 146 3.28 17.29 12.73
CA ALA A 146 2.32 16.19 12.58
C ALA A 146 0.92 16.55 13.14
N GLU A 147 0.87 17.48 14.09
CA GLU A 147 -0.34 18.00 14.71
C GLU A 147 -1.03 19.08 13.84
N GLY A 148 -0.36 19.56 12.79
CA GLY A 148 -0.84 20.61 11.90
C GLY A 148 -0.59 22.04 12.38
N GLU A 149 0.30 22.21 13.35
CA GLU A 149 0.73 23.50 13.88
C GLU A 149 1.93 24.04 13.10
N GLU A 150 1.94 25.35 12.84
CA GLU A 150 3.07 26.01 12.19
C GLU A 150 4.18 26.30 13.20
N VAL A 151 5.32 25.62 13.07
CA VAL A 151 6.48 25.73 13.98
C VAL A 151 7.72 26.23 13.23
N PRO A 152 8.62 26.98 13.91
CA PRO A 152 9.89 27.41 13.32
C PRO A 152 10.82 26.22 13.07
N ILE A 153 11.66 26.33 12.04
CA ILE A 153 12.65 25.30 11.73
C ILE A 153 13.85 25.45 12.65
N GLU A 154 14.11 24.45 13.48
CA GLU A 154 15.29 24.43 14.34
C GLU A 154 16.49 23.84 13.61
N ASN A 155 16.32 22.65 13.02
CA ASN A 155 17.38 21.94 12.31
C ASN A 155 16.79 20.94 11.29
N ARG A 156 17.62 20.08 10.70
CA ARG A 156 17.17 19.09 9.70
C ARG A 156 16.16 18.08 10.23
N SER A 157 16.19 17.78 11.53
CA SER A 157 15.23 16.87 12.17
C SER A 157 13.80 17.41 12.13
N SER A 158 13.61 18.73 11.98
CA SER A 158 12.29 19.33 11.82
C SER A 158 11.54 18.78 10.59
N PHE A 159 12.25 18.29 9.56
CA PHE A 159 11.64 17.69 8.37
C PHE A 159 11.41 16.18 8.46
N ILE A 160 11.82 15.55 9.56
CA ILE A 160 11.71 14.11 9.78
C ILE A 160 10.45 13.86 10.61
N PHE A 161 9.48 13.17 9.99
CA PHE A 161 8.21 12.83 10.61
C PHE A 161 8.23 11.38 11.10
N ASN A 162 7.69 11.16 12.29
CA ASN A 162 7.54 9.82 12.87
C ASN A 162 6.08 9.37 12.67
N GLU A 163 5.90 8.24 12.02
CA GLU A 163 4.59 7.65 11.77
C GLU A 163 4.38 6.42 12.65
N GLN A 164 3.15 6.26 13.12
CA GLN A 164 2.70 5.07 13.86
C GLN A 164 1.46 4.53 13.18
N VAL A 165 1.57 3.34 12.61
CA VAL A 165 0.48 2.75 11.82
C VAL A 165 0.11 1.40 12.42
N PRO A 166 -1.16 1.17 12.81
CA PRO A 166 -1.64 -0.18 13.08
C PRO A 166 -1.67 -0.96 11.77
N ILE A 167 -0.96 -2.08 11.67
CA ILE A 167 -0.69 -2.74 10.39
C ILE A 167 -1.55 -3.95 10.09
N TYR A 168 -2.30 -4.47 11.07
CA TYR A 168 -3.19 -5.60 10.82
C TYR A 168 -4.38 -5.17 9.94
N PRO A 169 -4.70 -5.88 8.85
CA PRO A 169 -5.83 -5.52 7.99
C PRO A 169 -7.16 -5.56 8.73
N ASP A 170 -8.05 -4.65 8.41
CA ASP A 170 -9.42 -4.65 8.93
C ASP A 170 -10.24 -5.73 8.23
N THR A 171 -10.37 -6.87 8.88
CA THR A 171 -11.13 -8.01 8.36
C THR A 171 -12.64 -7.78 8.34
N LEU A 172 -13.15 -6.82 9.13
CA LEU A 172 -14.58 -6.49 9.18
C LEU A 172 -15.05 -5.71 7.95
N CYS A 173 -14.13 -5.27 7.07
CA CYS A 173 -14.48 -4.63 5.80
C CYS A 173 -15.47 -5.47 4.96
N TRP A 174 -15.36 -6.80 5.01
CA TRP A 174 -16.26 -7.72 4.30
C TRP A 174 -17.71 -7.65 4.77
N ILE A 175 -17.96 -7.29 6.02
CA ILE A 175 -19.30 -7.08 6.58
C ILE A 175 -19.72 -5.61 6.39
N ARG A 176 -18.82 -4.67 6.70
CA ARG A 176 -19.10 -3.23 6.63
C ARG A 176 -19.49 -2.79 5.22
N ASP A 177 -18.75 -3.25 4.21
CA ASP A 177 -18.92 -2.77 2.84
C ASP A 177 -20.17 -3.39 2.17
N TYR A 178 -20.70 -4.49 2.71
CA TYR A 178 -21.85 -5.22 2.17
C TYR A 178 -22.85 -5.59 3.27
N THR A 179 -23.62 -4.59 3.72
CA THR A 179 -24.72 -4.85 4.67
C THR A 179 -25.74 -5.82 4.07
N TYR A 180 -26.22 -6.76 4.89
CA TYR A 180 -27.18 -7.81 4.51
C TYR A 180 -26.63 -8.90 3.57
N ALA A 181 -25.30 -9.09 3.50
CA ALA A 181 -24.65 -10.22 2.84
C ALA A 181 -24.03 -11.21 3.84
N TYR A 182 -24.05 -12.51 3.51
CA TYR A 182 -23.40 -13.56 4.30
C TYR A 182 -21.89 -13.62 4.01
N ASN A 183 -21.12 -12.79 4.71
CA ASN A 183 -19.68 -12.61 4.50
C ASN A 183 -18.82 -12.96 5.74
N GLU A 184 -19.39 -13.59 6.78
CA GLU A 184 -18.59 -14.03 7.93
C GLU A 184 -17.43 -14.98 7.56
N PRO A 185 -17.56 -15.89 6.57
CA PRO A 185 -16.42 -16.74 6.17
C PRO A 185 -15.21 -15.94 5.67
N LEU A 186 -15.42 -14.87 4.90
CA LEU A 186 -14.34 -14.01 4.39
C LEU A 186 -13.74 -13.19 5.53
N THR A 187 -14.57 -12.66 6.42
CA THR A 187 -14.13 -11.94 7.63
C THR A 187 -13.19 -12.79 8.49
N LYS A 188 -13.48 -14.09 8.64
CA LYS A 188 -12.68 -14.99 9.50
C LYS A 188 -11.40 -15.48 8.82
N ASN A 189 -11.45 -15.71 7.51
CA ASN A 189 -10.43 -16.53 6.83
C ASN A 189 -9.67 -15.81 5.72
N TYR A 190 -10.17 -14.70 5.17
CA TYR A 190 -9.59 -14.08 3.96
C TYR A 190 -8.10 -13.73 4.15
N PHE A 191 -7.76 -13.08 5.26
CA PHE A 191 -6.36 -12.70 5.52
C PHE A 191 -5.55 -13.84 6.17
N SER A 192 -6.18 -14.70 6.96
CA SER A 192 -5.49 -15.63 7.86
C SER A 192 -5.27 -17.02 7.26
N HIS A 193 -6.15 -17.48 6.38
CA HIS A 193 -6.20 -18.87 5.94
C HIS A 193 -5.36 -19.10 4.66
N VAL A 194 -4.64 -20.23 4.62
CA VAL A 194 -3.70 -20.60 3.54
C VAL A 194 -4.31 -20.63 2.13
N ALA A 195 -5.62 -20.88 2.04
CA ALA A 195 -6.33 -20.90 0.76
C ALA A 195 -6.38 -19.53 0.06
N PHE A 196 -6.19 -18.44 0.81
CA PHE A 196 -6.20 -17.07 0.32
C PHE A 196 -4.80 -16.46 0.19
N ASP A 197 -3.74 -17.27 0.29
CA ASP A 197 -2.35 -16.79 0.28
C ASP A 197 -2.01 -16.01 -0.99
N ASP A 198 -2.47 -16.49 -2.15
CA ASP A 198 -2.23 -15.87 -3.45
C ASP A 198 -3.31 -14.84 -3.86
N TYR A 199 -4.21 -14.48 -2.93
CA TYR A 199 -5.23 -13.46 -3.19
C TYR A 199 -4.69 -12.07 -2.81
N PRO A 200 -5.14 -10.99 -3.46
CA PRO A 200 -4.69 -9.65 -3.13
C PRO A 200 -5.08 -9.28 -1.70
N VAL A 201 -4.18 -8.61 -0.98
CA VAL A 201 -4.51 -8.07 0.35
C VAL A 201 -5.55 -6.95 0.21
N VAL A 202 -6.60 -7.02 1.04
CA VAL A 202 -7.65 -6.00 1.15
C VAL A 202 -7.93 -5.71 2.62
N GLY A 203 -8.78 -4.72 2.88
CA GLY A 203 -8.99 -4.24 4.25
C GLY A 203 -7.80 -3.43 4.76
N VAL A 204 -6.96 -2.93 3.85
CA VAL A 204 -5.82 -2.05 4.15
C VAL A 204 -6.11 -0.62 3.72
N ASN A 205 -5.73 0.35 4.54
CA ASN A 205 -5.83 1.77 4.22
C ASN A 205 -4.55 2.29 3.56
N TRP A 206 -4.54 3.56 3.16
CA TRP A 206 -3.42 4.16 2.44
C TRP A 206 -2.13 4.23 3.29
N HIS A 207 -2.27 4.51 4.59
CA HIS A 207 -1.13 4.56 5.52
C HIS A 207 -0.49 3.18 5.74
N GLN A 208 -1.32 2.12 5.83
CA GLN A 208 -0.86 0.74 5.92
C GLN A 208 -0.10 0.30 4.65
N ALA A 209 -0.61 0.66 3.47
CA ALA A 209 0.07 0.38 2.21
C ALA A 209 1.44 1.09 2.12
N LYS A 210 1.52 2.37 2.53
CA LYS A 210 2.80 3.09 2.66
C LYS A 210 3.75 2.45 3.67
N ALA A 211 3.25 2.03 4.82
CA ALA A 211 4.04 1.37 5.85
C ALA A 211 4.66 0.06 5.33
N PHE A 212 3.90 -0.72 4.54
CA PHE A 212 4.42 -1.90 3.85
C PHE A 212 5.53 -1.54 2.85
N CYS A 213 5.36 -0.50 2.04
CA CYS A 213 6.41 -0.04 1.12
C CYS A 213 7.70 0.36 1.87
N HIS A 214 7.57 1.04 3.01
CA HIS A 214 8.71 1.38 3.86
C HIS A 214 9.39 0.12 4.41
N TRP A 215 8.63 -0.81 5.01
CA TRP A 215 9.18 -2.07 5.52
C TRP A 215 9.89 -2.88 4.43
N ARG A 216 9.31 -2.97 3.24
CA ARG A 216 9.91 -3.66 2.09
C ARG A 216 11.21 -2.99 1.65
N THR A 217 11.30 -1.66 1.76
CA THR A 217 12.54 -0.91 1.52
C THR A 217 13.60 -1.29 2.53
N GLU A 218 13.29 -1.28 3.82
CA GLU A 218 14.23 -1.68 4.88
C GLU A 218 14.71 -3.13 4.72
N LEU A 219 13.80 -4.03 4.33
CA LEU A 219 14.14 -5.42 4.05
C LEU A 219 15.14 -5.54 2.89
N MET A 220 14.89 -4.82 1.79
CA MET A 220 15.78 -4.80 0.63
C MET A 220 17.13 -4.16 0.95
N THR A 221 17.13 -3.00 1.61
CA THR A 221 18.35 -2.29 2.03
C THR A 221 19.21 -3.16 2.94
N SER A 222 18.59 -3.83 3.92
CA SER A 222 19.27 -4.75 4.81
C SER A 222 19.92 -5.90 4.04
N HIS A 223 19.18 -6.50 3.09
CA HIS A 223 19.70 -7.57 2.25
C HIS A 223 20.86 -7.12 1.35
N GLN A 224 20.74 -5.96 0.71
CA GLN A 224 21.80 -5.38 -0.13
C GLN A 224 23.05 -5.05 0.67
N SER A 225 22.88 -4.50 1.88
CA SER A 225 23.98 -4.20 2.78
C SER A 225 24.77 -5.47 3.16
N LEU A 226 24.08 -6.59 3.40
CA LEU A 226 24.74 -7.88 3.66
C LEU A 226 25.54 -8.39 2.47
N LEU A 227 25.07 -8.12 1.25
CA LEU A 227 25.75 -8.50 0.01
C LEU A 227 26.79 -7.47 -0.46
N ALA A 228 26.98 -6.37 0.28
CA ALA A 228 27.75 -5.21 -0.16
C ALA A 228 27.33 -4.68 -1.56
N ALA A 229 26.05 -4.83 -1.89
CA ALA A 229 25.47 -4.35 -3.14
C ALA A 229 25.08 -2.86 -3.03
N PRO A 230 25.09 -2.10 -4.14
CA PRO A 230 24.60 -0.73 -4.14
C PRO A 230 23.14 -0.63 -3.68
N SER A 231 22.83 0.44 -2.95
CA SER A 231 21.45 0.71 -2.50
C SER A 231 20.53 1.00 -3.68
N THR A 232 19.36 0.36 -3.72
CA THR A 232 18.28 0.71 -4.64
C THR A 232 17.38 1.80 -4.09
N HIS A 233 16.62 2.46 -4.96
CA HIS A 233 15.56 3.38 -4.52
C HIS A 233 14.50 2.66 -3.68
N ALA A 234 13.87 3.42 -2.78
CA ALA A 234 12.79 2.96 -1.94
C ALA A 234 11.58 2.48 -2.74
N TYR A 235 10.92 1.45 -2.23
CA TYR A 235 9.58 1.08 -2.65
C TYR A 235 8.58 2.13 -2.21
N ARG A 236 7.57 2.37 -3.03
CA ARG A 236 6.47 3.30 -2.78
C ARG A 236 5.22 2.88 -3.54
N LEU A 237 4.11 3.54 -3.25
CA LEU A 237 2.92 3.45 -4.10
C LEU A 237 3.18 4.13 -5.45
N PRO A 238 2.60 3.62 -6.54
CA PRO A 238 2.67 4.28 -7.84
C PRO A 238 2.03 5.65 -7.76
N THR A 239 2.55 6.60 -8.53
CA THR A 239 1.77 7.78 -8.91
C THR A 239 0.64 7.36 -9.84
N GLU A 240 -0.42 8.16 -9.93
CA GLU A 240 -1.51 7.89 -10.87
C GLU A 240 -1.01 7.78 -12.33
N ALA A 241 -0.05 8.62 -12.71
CA ALA A 241 0.54 8.61 -14.05
C ALA A 241 1.34 7.34 -14.34
N GLU A 242 2.19 6.90 -13.40
CA GLU A 242 2.91 5.63 -13.51
C GLU A 242 1.95 4.45 -13.61
N TRP A 243 0.89 4.44 -12.80
CA TRP A 243 -0.12 3.39 -12.84
C TRP A 243 -0.81 3.32 -14.20
N GLU A 244 -1.27 4.46 -14.74
CA GLU A 244 -1.93 4.47 -16.05
C GLU A 244 -0.99 4.05 -17.18
N TYR A 245 0.24 4.56 -17.16
CA TYR A 245 1.27 4.19 -18.13
C TYR A 245 1.52 2.67 -18.13
N ALA A 246 1.68 2.10 -16.94
CA ALA A 246 1.85 0.67 -16.73
C ALA A 246 0.64 -0.13 -17.20
N ALA A 247 -0.58 0.31 -16.86
CA ALA A 247 -1.83 -0.38 -17.21
C ALA A 247 -2.02 -0.48 -18.73
N ARG A 248 -1.63 0.56 -19.47
CA ARG A 248 -1.74 0.62 -20.93
C ARG A 248 -0.85 -0.36 -21.69
N GLY A 249 0.20 -0.91 -21.07
CA GLY A 249 1.06 -1.92 -21.70
C GLY A 249 1.73 -1.45 -22.99
N GLY A 250 2.04 -0.15 -23.13
CA GLY A 250 2.61 0.40 -24.37
C GLY A 250 1.60 0.69 -25.48
N HIS A 251 0.31 0.51 -25.24
CA HIS A 251 -0.73 0.90 -26.18
C HIS A 251 -1.23 2.34 -25.95
N GLU A 252 -1.39 3.10 -27.04
CA GLU A 252 -2.04 4.40 -27.00
C GLU A 252 -3.56 4.26 -27.19
N ARG A 253 -4.34 5.06 -26.46
CA ARG A 253 -5.80 5.24 -26.64
C ARG A 253 -6.66 3.97 -26.47
N THR A 254 -6.19 2.99 -25.71
CA THR A 254 -6.97 1.78 -25.37
C THR A 254 -7.81 2.00 -24.12
N LEU A 255 -8.97 1.34 -24.06
CA LEU A 255 -9.84 1.39 -22.88
C LEU A 255 -9.36 0.45 -21.79
N TYR A 256 -8.83 -0.72 -22.12
CA TYR A 256 -8.45 -1.75 -21.15
C TYR A 256 -6.98 -2.16 -21.28
N SER A 257 -6.47 -2.83 -20.25
CA SER A 257 -5.05 -3.15 -20.10
C SER A 257 -4.51 -4.08 -21.19
N TRP A 258 -5.36 -4.94 -21.75
CA TRP A 258 -5.01 -5.87 -22.82
C TRP A 258 -5.11 -5.28 -24.25
N GLY A 259 -5.08 -3.95 -24.37
CA GLY A 259 -4.95 -3.30 -25.67
C GLY A 259 -6.23 -3.22 -26.52
N SER A 260 -7.42 -3.48 -25.97
CA SER A 260 -8.68 -3.45 -26.72
C SER A 260 -9.76 -2.55 -26.10
N TYR A 261 -10.84 -2.33 -26.86
CA TYR A 261 -12.03 -1.59 -26.43
C TYR A 261 -13.12 -2.48 -25.84
N TYR A 262 -12.92 -3.79 -25.81
CA TYR A 262 -13.93 -4.77 -25.39
C TYR A 262 -13.47 -5.54 -24.17
N THR A 263 -14.39 -5.84 -23.26
CA THR A 263 -14.15 -6.62 -22.03
C THR A 263 -14.00 -8.12 -22.28
N ARG A 264 -14.28 -8.59 -23.51
CA ARG A 264 -14.32 -10.01 -23.88
C ARG A 264 -13.31 -10.33 -24.98
N ASN A 265 -12.81 -11.56 -24.97
CA ASN A 265 -12.01 -12.12 -26.06
C ASN A 265 -12.90 -12.61 -27.22
N ILE A 266 -12.27 -13.16 -28.28
CA ILE A 266 -12.98 -13.68 -29.47
C ILE A 266 -13.91 -14.86 -29.17
N MET A 267 -13.68 -15.60 -28.09
CA MET A 267 -14.53 -16.71 -27.64
C MET A 267 -15.69 -16.22 -26.77
N GLY A 268 -15.76 -14.91 -26.50
CA GLY A 268 -16.76 -14.32 -25.65
C GLY A 268 -16.44 -14.37 -24.15
N CYS A 269 -15.30 -14.88 -23.71
CA CYS A 269 -14.94 -14.91 -22.28
C CYS A 269 -14.44 -13.54 -21.80
N PHE A 270 -14.75 -13.15 -20.57
CA PHE A 270 -14.18 -11.94 -19.98
C PHE A 270 -12.69 -12.10 -19.69
N LYS A 271 -11.97 -10.97 -19.75
CA LYS A 271 -10.50 -10.90 -19.59
C LYS A 271 -10.04 -10.34 -18.24
N ALA A 272 -10.96 -10.16 -17.30
CA ALA A 272 -10.71 -9.57 -15.99
C ALA A 272 -11.78 -9.99 -14.97
N ASN A 273 -11.46 -9.89 -13.68
CA ASN A 273 -12.41 -10.08 -12.59
C ASN A 273 -13.11 -8.76 -12.25
N PHE A 274 -14.36 -8.57 -12.69
CA PHE A 274 -15.17 -7.39 -12.41
C PHE A 274 -16.64 -7.76 -12.42
N LYS A 275 -17.54 -6.83 -12.08
CA LYS A 275 -18.99 -7.07 -12.08
C LYS A 275 -19.57 -6.91 -13.50
N PRO A 276 -19.92 -8.02 -14.19
CA PRO A 276 -20.31 -7.98 -15.61
C PRO A 276 -21.72 -7.44 -15.83
N ARG A 277 -22.65 -7.68 -14.89
CA ARG A 277 -24.07 -7.37 -15.04
C ARG A 277 -24.68 -6.94 -13.70
N ARG A 278 -25.80 -6.21 -13.77
CA ARG A 278 -26.56 -5.84 -12.57
C ARG A 278 -27.06 -7.10 -11.86
N GLY A 279 -26.71 -7.24 -10.58
CA GLY A 279 -27.10 -8.37 -9.74
C GLY A 279 -26.36 -9.69 -10.02
N ASN A 280 -25.41 -9.71 -10.95
CA ASN A 280 -24.60 -10.90 -11.22
C ASN A 280 -23.11 -10.53 -11.22
N TYR A 281 -22.39 -11.03 -10.21
CA TYR A 281 -20.94 -10.82 -10.03
C TYR A 281 -20.10 -11.83 -10.79
N VAL A 282 -20.71 -12.89 -11.31
CA VAL A 282 -20.02 -13.97 -12.03
C VAL A 282 -20.44 -13.94 -13.50
N ALA A 283 -19.52 -14.30 -14.38
CA ALA A 283 -19.76 -14.45 -15.80
C ALA A 283 -19.27 -15.80 -16.33
N ASP A 284 -19.32 -15.95 -17.66
CA ASP A 284 -18.96 -17.13 -18.45
C ASP A 284 -17.46 -17.53 -18.33
N SER A 285 -16.64 -16.77 -17.60
CA SER A 285 -15.21 -17.05 -17.30
C SER A 285 -15.03 -17.53 -15.85
N GLU A 286 -13.80 -17.88 -15.45
CA GLU A 286 -13.44 -18.24 -14.06
C GLU A 286 -13.62 -17.10 -13.02
N SER A 287 -14.42 -16.07 -13.32
CA SER A 287 -14.72 -14.96 -12.41
C SER A 287 -15.38 -15.44 -11.11
N SER A 288 -14.98 -14.85 -9.99
CA SER A 288 -15.55 -15.13 -8.66
C SER A 288 -16.56 -14.05 -8.26
N THR A 289 -17.42 -14.34 -7.29
CA THR A 289 -18.27 -13.31 -6.65
C THR A 289 -17.47 -12.31 -5.81
N THR A 290 -16.17 -12.54 -5.63
CA THR A 290 -15.22 -11.72 -4.88
C THR A 290 -13.89 -11.62 -5.64
N THR A 291 -12.84 -11.16 -4.97
CA THR A 291 -11.45 -11.25 -5.44
C THR A 291 -11.08 -12.66 -5.93
N MET A 292 -10.08 -12.73 -6.80
CA MET A 292 -9.46 -13.97 -7.27
C MET A 292 -7.97 -14.00 -6.90
N LYS A 293 -7.32 -15.13 -7.12
CA LYS A 293 -5.85 -15.20 -7.06
C LYS A 293 -5.25 -14.21 -8.04
N VAL A 294 -4.18 -13.55 -7.65
CA VAL A 294 -3.43 -12.69 -8.56
C VAL A 294 -2.91 -13.50 -9.76
N GLY A 295 -2.85 -12.88 -10.93
CA GLY A 295 -2.40 -13.51 -12.16
C GLY A 295 -3.36 -14.54 -12.75
N SER A 296 -4.66 -14.47 -12.43
CA SER A 296 -5.66 -15.40 -12.98
C SER A 296 -6.00 -15.13 -14.45
N PHE A 297 -5.76 -13.91 -14.94
CA PHE A 297 -5.98 -13.50 -16.33
C PHE A 297 -4.65 -13.20 -17.03
N ASP A 298 -4.68 -13.14 -18.37
CA ASP A 298 -3.48 -12.82 -19.15
C ASP A 298 -2.91 -11.44 -18.78
N PRO A 299 -1.57 -11.30 -18.70
CA PRO A 299 -0.95 -10.01 -18.44
C PRO A 299 -1.11 -9.08 -19.65
N ASN A 300 -0.85 -7.78 -19.43
CA ASN A 300 -0.67 -6.85 -20.54
C ASN A 300 0.70 -7.03 -21.22
N ASP A 301 0.96 -6.26 -22.27
CA ASP A 301 2.20 -6.32 -23.06
C ASP A 301 3.47 -5.92 -22.28
N TYR A 302 3.34 -5.39 -21.05
CA TYR A 302 4.46 -5.18 -20.11
C TYR A 302 4.65 -6.33 -19.10
N GLY A 303 3.83 -7.39 -19.19
CA GLY A 303 3.87 -8.51 -18.27
C GLY A 303 3.14 -8.25 -16.94
N LEU A 304 2.36 -7.17 -16.84
CA LEU A 304 1.64 -6.82 -15.61
C LEU A 304 0.24 -7.45 -15.61
N TYR A 305 -0.10 -8.06 -14.49
CA TYR A 305 -1.36 -8.75 -14.25
C TYR A 305 -2.34 -7.85 -13.51
N ASP A 306 -3.63 -8.13 -13.73
CA ASP A 306 -4.76 -7.57 -12.97
C ASP A 306 -4.80 -6.03 -12.92
N MET A 307 -4.17 -5.34 -13.88
CA MET A 307 -4.27 -3.88 -14.03
C MET A 307 -5.70 -3.40 -14.33
N ALA A 308 -6.65 -4.31 -14.58
CA ALA A 308 -8.06 -4.04 -14.76
C ALA A 308 -8.88 -5.09 -13.99
N GLY A 309 -9.60 -4.65 -12.96
CA GLY A 309 -10.41 -5.53 -12.10
C GLY A 309 -9.63 -6.10 -10.91
N ASN A 310 -10.14 -7.21 -10.37
CA ASN A 310 -9.72 -7.86 -9.13
C ASN A 310 -9.84 -6.92 -7.92
N VAL A 311 -8.86 -6.08 -7.62
CA VAL A 311 -8.96 -5.02 -6.60
C VAL A 311 -8.52 -3.69 -7.17
N ALA A 312 -9.18 -2.61 -6.75
CA ALA A 312 -8.68 -1.28 -7.05
C ALA A 312 -7.40 -1.03 -6.24
N GLU A 313 -6.51 -0.20 -6.75
CA GLU A 313 -5.18 -0.04 -6.16
C GLU A 313 -4.93 1.37 -5.66
N TRP A 314 -4.43 1.48 -4.43
CA TRP A 314 -3.94 2.73 -3.86
C TRP A 314 -2.79 3.30 -4.68
N THR A 315 -2.85 4.61 -4.94
CA THR A 315 -1.74 5.39 -5.50
C THR A 315 -1.24 6.42 -4.48
N SER A 316 -0.05 6.97 -4.69
CA SER A 316 0.50 8.07 -3.87
C SER A 316 -0.19 9.41 -4.14
N THR A 317 -0.92 9.54 -5.26
CA THR A 317 -1.53 10.77 -5.74
C THR A 317 -2.80 11.11 -4.95
N ALA A 318 -2.88 12.36 -4.48
CA ALA A 318 -4.08 12.92 -3.87
C ALA A 318 -5.17 13.16 -4.93
N PHE A 319 -6.42 12.92 -4.57
CA PHE A 319 -7.52 13.08 -5.51
C PHE A 319 -7.96 14.55 -5.56
N ASN A 320 -7.80 15.17 -6.73
CA ASN A 320 -8.34 16.47 -7.07
C ASN A 320 -8.86 16.44 -8.51
N GLU A 321 -10.08 16.93 -8.72
CA GLU A 321 -10.77 16.91 -10.02
C GLU A 321 -10.06 17.77 -11.05
N SER A 322 -9.50 18.91 -10.64
CA SER A 322 -8.75 19.84 -11.48
C SER A 322 -7.25 19.51 -11.55
N ALA A 323 -6.79 18.42 -10.93
CA ALA A 323 -5.36 18.08 -10.88
C ALA A 323 -4.73 18.03 -12.28
N TYR A 324 -5.42 17.45 -13.27
CA TYR A 324 -4.89 17.27 -14.62
C TYR A 324 -4.55 18.59 -15.34
N GLU A 325 -5.19 19.70 -14.97
CA GLU A 325 -4.89 21.03 -15.53
C GLU A 325 -3.65 21.67 -14.88
N LEU A 326 -3.36 21.31 -13.63
CA LEU A 326 -2.31 21.94 -12.81
C LEU A 326 -0.98 21.16 -12.81
N ILE A 327 -1.03 19.84 -13.04
CA ILE A 327 0.16 18.99 -12.99
C ILE A 327 1.10 19.22 -14.17
N ASN A 328 2.39 19.08 -13.90
CA ASN A 328 3.45 19.14 -14.90
C ASN A 328 3.33 17.97 -15.90
N ASP A 329 3.81 18.14 -17.13
CA ASP A 329 3.90 17.04 -18.10
C ASP A 329 5.10 16.12 -17.84
N PHE A 330 6.10 16.54 -17.09
CA PHE A 330 7.23 15.73 -16.65
C PHE A 330 6.99 15.15 -15.25
N ASN A 331 7.00 13.81 -15.14
CA ASN A 331 6.78 13.04 -13.91
C ASN A 331 5.58 13.55 -13.10
N PRO A 332 4.34 13.49 -13.63
CA PRO A 332 3.19 14.10 -12.99
C PRO A 332 2.89 13.43 -11.65
N SER A 333 2.99 14.20 -10.56
CA SER A 333 2.56 13.79 -9.24
C SER A 333 1.87 14.94 -8.51
N PHE A 334 0.64 14.71 -8.08
CA PHE A 334 -0.06 15.61 -7.16
C PHE A 334 -0.17 14.92 -5.79
N GLU A 335 0.83 15.10 -4.93
CA GLU A 335 0.76 14.61 -3.55
C GLU A 335 0.38 15.73 -2.59
N TYR A 336 -0.49 15.40 -1.65
CA TYR A 336 -0.91 16.25 -0.55
C TYR A 336 -0.91 15.42 0.74
N ASN A 337 -0.16 15.88 1.74
CA ASN A 337 -0.16 15.30 3.08
C ASN A 337 -1.18 16.09 3.90
N ALA A 338 -2.33 15.49 4.18
CA ALA A 338 -3.40 16.18 4.87
C ALA A 338 -3.08 16.37 6.35
N LEU A 339 -3.38 17.56 6.87
CA LEU A 339 -3.27 17.86 8.29
C LEU A 339 -4.45 17.25 9.05
N PRO A 340 -4.32 16.97 10.36
CA PRO A 340 -5.43 16.43 11.16
C PRO A 340 -6.71 17.26 11.05
N GLY A 341 -6.60 18.60 11.06
CA GLY A 341 -7.71 19.54 10.96
C GLY A 341 -8.27 19.78 9.55
N ASP A 342 -7.70 19.16 8.51
CA ASP A 342 -8.16 19.36 7.14
C ASP A 342 -9.54 18.75 6.89
N ALA A 343 -10.30 19.40 6.00
CA ALA A 343 -11.59 18.90 5.55
C ALA A 343 -11.43 17.50 4.91
N PRO A 344 -12.39 16.57 5.11
CA PRO A 344 -12.30 15.21 4.58
C PRO A 344 -12.02 15.14 3.08
N VAL A 345 -12.54 16.11 2.31
CA VAL A 345 -12.33 16.22 0.85
C VAL A 345 -10.85 16.30 0.45
N MET A 346 -9.97 16.77 1.34
CA MET A 346 -8.52 16.88 1.11
C MET A 346 -7.76 15.61 1.51
N LYS A 347 -8.41 14.67 2.20
CA LYS A 347 -7.88 13.37 2.64
C LYS A 347 -8.16 12.24 1.64
N ARG A 348 -8.58 12.60 0.43
CA ARG A 348 -8.89 11.64 -0.65
C ARG A 348 -7.62 11.26 -1.40
N LYS A 349 -7.41 9.98 -1.65
CA LYS A 349 -6.32 9.46 -2.49
C LYS A 349 -6.90 8.76 -3.71
N VAL A 350 -6.18 8.83 -4.82
CA VAL A 350 -6.62 8.22 -6.07
C VAL A 350 -6.48 6.71 -5.96
N ILE A 351 -7.54 5.99 -6.36
CA ILE A 351 -7.52 4.55 -6.61
C ILE A 351 -7.75 4.26 -8.09
N ARG A 352 -7.16 3.18 -8.59
CA ARG A 352 -7.12 2.83 -10.02
C ARG A 352 -7.44 1.35 -10.27
N GLY A 353 -7.76 0.99 -11.51
CA GLY A 353 -7.97 -0.40 -11.93
C GLY A 353 -9.38 -0.94 -11.75
N GLY A 354 -10.16 -0.38 -10.83
CA GLY A 354 -11.47 -0.94 -10.46
C GLY A 354 -11.33 -2.32 -9.81
N SER A 355 -12.44 -2.93 -9.43
CA SER A 355 -12.41 -4.18 -8.65
C SER A 355 -13.45 -5.20 -9.11
N TRP A 356 -13.43 -6.38 -8.49
CA TRP A 356 -14.43 -7.43 -8.64
C TRP A 356 -15.88 -6.95 -8.47
N LYS A 357 -16.12 -5.87 -7.71
CA LYS A 357 -17.47 -5.31 -7.50
C LYS A 357 -17.89 -4.28 -8.54
N ASP A 358 -16.95 -3.77 -9.33
CA ASP A 358 -17.17 -2.61 -10.19
C ASP A 358 -17.56 -3.03 -11.60
N ILE A 359 -18.35 -2.18 -12.26
CA ILE A 359 -18.74 -2.38 -13.66
C ILE A 359 -17.61 -2.01 -14.62
N ALA A 360 -17.77 -2.40 -15.89
CA ALA A 360 -16.79 -2.20 -16.95
C ALA A 360 -16.22 -0.76 -17.05
N TYR A 361 -17.01 0.26 -16.71
CA TYR A 361 -16.55 1.65 -16.70
C TYR A 361 -15.32 1.88 -15.78
N TYR A 362 -15.31 1.28 -14.59
CA TYR A 362 -14.28 1.54 -13.58
C TYR A 362 -12.98 0.78 -13.82
N ILE A 363 -13.01 -0.28 -14.63
CA ILE A 363 -11.81 -1.06 -14.97
C ILE A 363 -11.11 -0.54 -16.24
N ARG A 364 -11.54 0.61 -16.77
CA ARG A 364 -10.86 1.25 -17.90
C ARG A 364 -9.54 1.87 -17.43
N ASN A 365 -8.50 1.80 -18.27
CA ASN A 365 -7.18 2.37 -18.01
C ASN A 365 -7.22 3.84 -17.59
N SER A 366 -8.17 4.63 -18.11
CA SER A 366 -8.30 6.06 -17.82
C SER A 366 -9.21 6.38 -16.63
N THR A 367 -10.03 5.44 -16.15
CA THR A 367 -11.03 5.76 -15.12
C THR A 367 -10.37 5.87 -13.74
N ARG A 368 -10.46 7.05 -13.13
CA ARG A 368 -9.96 7.31 -11.78
C ARG A 368 -11.12 7.35 -10.80
N SER A 369 -10.89 6.88 -9.59
CA SER A 369 -11.80 7.05 -8.46
C SER A 369 -10.99 7.46 -7.22
N PHE A 370 -11.64 7.61 -6.08
CA PHE A 370 -10.97 7.91 -4.83
C PHE A 370 -11.57 7.12 -3.68
N GLU A 371 -10.75 6.99 -2.63
CA GLU A 371 -11.18 6.64 -1.28
C GLU A 371 -10.45 7.55 -0.29
N TYR A 372 -10.95 7.62 0.94
CA TYR A 372 -10.31 8.40 2.00
C TYR A 372 -9.12 7.62 2.58
N GLU A 373 -8.01 8.29 2.83
CA GLU A 373 -6.73 7.69 3.21
C GLU A 373 -6.77 6.81 4.47
N ASP A 374 -7.73 7.07 5.36
CA ASP A 374 -7.98 6.35 6.62
C ASP A 374 -8.96 5.17 6.49
N THR A 375 -9.68 5.07 5.37
CA THR A 375 -10.67 4.03 5.14
C THR A 375 -10.05 2.73 4.63
N THR A 376 -10.60 1.61 5.08
CA THR A 376 -10.29 0.26 4.58
C THR A 376 -11.45 -0.23 3.73
N LYS A 377 -11.18 -0.97 2.66
CA LYS A 377 -12.22 -1.54 1.78
C LYS A 377 -11.89 -2.97 1.40
N SER A 378 -12.91 -3.81 1.22
CA SER A 378 -12.75 -5.22 0.82
C SER A 378 -12.43 -5.39 -0.69
N TYR A 379 -12.27 -4.28 -1.40
CA TYR A 379 -12.08 -4.22 -2.84
C TYR A 379 -10.96 -3.25 -3.24
N VAL A 380 -10.20 -2.74 -2.25
CA VAL A 380 -9.03 -1.89 -2.47
C VAL A 380 -7.81 -2.58 -1.86
N GLY A 381 -6.81 -2.85 -2.71
CA GLY A 381 -5.48 -3.32 -2.36
C GLY A 381 -4.44 -2.33 -2.85
N PHE A 382 -3.24 -2.81 -3.16
CA PHE A 382 -2.16 -1.99 -3.71
C PHE A 382 -1.07 -2.86 -4.35
N ARG A 383 -0.22 -2.22 -5.14
CA ARG A 383 1.06 -2.77 -5.62
C ARG A 383 2.18 -1.76 -5.37
N CYS A 384 3.43 -2.21 -5.33
CA CYS A 384 4.57 -1.32 -5.15
C CYS A 384 5.22 -0.97 -6.48
N VAL A 385 5.84 0.20 -6.50
CA VAL A 385 6.82 0.61 -7.52
C VAL A 385 8.11 1.04 -6.85
N ARG A 386 9.19 1.09 -7.63
CA ARG A 386 10.44 1.74 -7.27
C ARG A 386 11.01 2.47 -8.47
N THR A 387 11.60 3.63 -8.24
CA THR A 387 12.33 4.35 -9.29
C THR A 387 13.51 3.50 -9.75
N SER A 388 13.74 3.40 -11.07
CA SER A 388 14.83 2.62 -11.63
C SER A 388 15.94 3.54 -12.12
N PHE A 389 17.20 3.22 -11.81
CA PHE A 389 18.30 3.77 -12.58
C PHE A 389 18.24 3.16 -13.98
N LYS A 390 18.31 4.00 -15.02
CA LYS A 390 17.96 3.71 -16.44
C LYS A 390 18.55 2.43 -17.08
N ASP A 391 19.39 1.66 -16.38
CA ASP A 391 20.08 0.45 -16.87
C ASP A 391 20.03 -0.77 -15.91
N GLU A 392 19.19 -0.81 -14.87
CA GLU A 392 19.16 -1.96 -13.92
C GLU A 392 18.72 -3.31 -14.54
N PHE A 393 18.14 -3.30 -15.75
CA PHE A 393 17.46 -4.48 -16.32
C PHE A 393 17.89 -4.86 -17.75
N ARG A 394 18.99 -4.31 -18.28
CA ARG A 394 19.58 -4.89 -19.50
C ARG A 394 20.34 -6.16 -19.13
N GLN A 395 19.67 -7.30 -19.20
CA GLN A 395 20.31 -8.61 -19.31
C GLN A 395 20.88 -8.82 -20.71
#